data_AF-A0A1H3UAX7-F1
#
_entry.id   AF-A0A1H3UAX7-F1
#
_cell.length_a   1.000
_cell.length_b   1.000
_cell.length_c   1.000
_cell.angle_alpha   90.00
_cell.angle_beta   90.00
_cell.angle_gamma   90.00
#
_symmetry.space_group_name_H-M   'P 1'
#
loop_
_entity.id
_entity.type
_entity.pdbx_description
1 polymer ?
#
loop_
_entity_poly.entity_id
_entity_poly.type
_entity_poly.pdbx_seq_one_letter_code
_entity_poly.pdbx_strand_id
1 'polypeptide(L)'
;MGRVSQAEARANRAAAVQAATRLFRESGVANVGVADVMKSVGLTPGGFYKRFPSKAALVDEAVGMGFTDMLRYLSELSEDTDDHAAAWQALLDTYLSVQHRDDPGEGCPAAGFAGDIARDPAPRQTYATGVREMAAWIAPGDAGLAALATLVGGVLLARATAGSPVSEEILRAVSDAASPLPE
;
A
#
# COMPACT_ATOMS: atom_id res chain seq x y z
N MET A 1 -28.15 -16.78 19.20
CA MET A 1 -27.27 -16.34 18.10
C MET A 1 -26.68 -17.58 17.44
N GLY A 2 -26.97 -17.79 16.15
CA GLY A 2 -26.50 -18.96 15.40
C GLY A 2 -24.98 -18.97 15.26
N ARG A 3 -24.38 -20.17 15.25
CA ARG A 3 -22.96 -20.34 14.94
C ARG A 3 -22.73 -19.87 13.50
N VAL A 4 -21.84 -18.90 13.32
CA VAL A 4 -21.33 -18.49 12.00
C VAL A 4 -20.63 -19.71 11.37
N SER A 5 -20.92 -20.00 10.11
CA SER A 5 -20.24 -21.08 9.38
C SER A 5 -18.75 -20.79 9.21
N GLN A 6 -17.93 -21.81 8.95
CA GLN A 6 -16.51 -21.58 8.70
C GLN A 6 -16.26 -20.72 7.45
N ALA A 7 -17.12 -20.84 6.43
CA ALA A 7 -17.04 -20.03 5.22
C ALA A 7 -17.28 -18.54 5.54
N GLU A 8 -18.35 -18.24 6.27
CA GLU A 8 -18.65 -16.87 6.71
C GLU A 8 -17.57 -16.31 7.65
N ALA A 9 -16.99 -17.14 8.53
CA ALA A 9 -15.90 -16.72 9.40
C ALA A 9 -14.65 -16.30 8.60
N ARG A 10 -14.30 -17.06 7.54
CA ARG A 10 -13.20 -16.72 6.63
C ARG A 10 -13.49 -15.45 5.83
N ALA A 11 -14.69 -15.32 5.27
CA ALA A 11 -15.09 -14.13 4.52
C ALA A 11 -15.04 -12.86 5.39
N ASN A 12 -15.60 -12.93 6.61
CA ASN A 12 -15.55 -11.83 7.57
C ASN A 12 -14.13 -11.44 7.96
N ARG A 13 -13.24 -12.43 8.09
CA ARG A 13 -11.83 -12.18 8.37
C ARG A 13 -11.14 -11.49 7.19
N ALA A 14 -11.36 -11.97 5.96
CA ALA A 14 -10.79 -11.37 4.76
C ALA A 14 -11.27 -9.91 4.58
N ALA A 15 -12.57 -9.65 4.76
CA ALA A 15 -13.13 -8.31 4.72
C ALA A 15 -12.49 -7.38 5.77
N ALA A 16 -12.26 -7.88 7.00
CA ALA A 16 -11.60 -7.10 8.05
C ALA A 16 -10.14 -6.77 7.70
N VAL A 17 -9.38 -7.70 7.11
CA VAL A 17 -8.01 -7.43 6.66
C VAL A 17 -8.02 -6.41 5.53
N GLN A 18 -8.86 -6.58 4.51
CA GLN A 18 -8.98 -5.64 3.39
C GLN A 18 -9.31 -4.21 3.87
N ALA A 19 -10.30 -4.08 4.77
CA ALA A 19 -10.64 -2.80 5.35
C ALA A 19 -9.50 -2.21 6.19
N ALA A 20 -8.77 -3.03 6.93
CA ALA A 20 -7.60 -2.58 7.68
C ALA A 20 -6.48 -2.08 6.76
N THR A 21 -6.18 -2.82 5.68
CA THR A 21 -5.19 -2.42 4.65
C THR A 21 -5.49 -1.05 4.09
N ARG A 22 -6.76 -0.78 3.74
CA ARG A 22 -7.19 0.54 3.25
C ARG A 22 -7.11 1.61 4.34
N LEU A 23 -7.79 1.41 5.47
CA LEU A 23 -7.90 2.40 6.54
C LEU A 23 -6.54 2.79 7.14
N PHE A 24 -5.63 1.82 7.31
CA PHE A 24 -4.30 2.11 7.83
C PHE A 24 -3.48 2.99 6.89
N ARG A 25 -3.60 2.83 5.57
CA ARG A 25 -2.92 3.70 4.60
C ARG A 25 -3.56 5.09 4.52
N GLU A 26 -4.88 5.19 4.71
CA GLU A 26 -5.60 6.46 4.72
C GLU A 26 -5.30 7.33 5.94
N SER A 27 -5.32 6.70 7.11
CA SER A 27 -5.37 7.42 8.39
C SER A 27 -4.18 7.13 9.30
N GLY A 28 -3.30 6.20 8.94
CA GLY A 28 -2.20 5.72 9.77
C GLY A 28 -2.64 4.69 10.81
N VAL A 29 -1.78 3.71 11.08
CA VAL A 29 -2.03 2.62 12.03
C VAL A 29 -2.36 3.14 13.43
N ALA A 30 -1.72 4.23 13.88
CA ALA A 30 -1.94 4.79 15.20
C ALA A 30 -3.38 5.32 15.39
N ASN A 31 -3.99 5.89 14.34
CA ASN A 31 -5.29 6.56 14.43
C ASN A 31 -6.49 5.62 14.19
N VAL A 32 -6.25 4.42 13.66
CA VAL A 32 -7.31 3.46 13.35
C VAL A 32 -7.40 2.39 14.44
N GLY A 33 -8.51 2.34 15.15
CA GLY A 33 -8.81 1.31 16.12
C GLY A 33 -9.36 0.02 15.50
N VAL A 34 -9.29 -1.08 16.24
CA VAL A 34 -9.96 -2.34 15.88
C VAL A 34 -11.48 -2.13 15.69
N ALA A 35 -12.09 -1.27 16.52
CA ALA A 35 -13.50 -0.97 16.41
C ALA A 35 -13.85 -0.28 15.08
N ASP A 36 -12.99 0.61 14.59
CA ASP A 36 -13.19 1.33 13.33
C ASP A 36 -13.15 0.37 12.14
N VAL A 37 -12.13 -0.50 12.10
CA VAL A 37 -12.01 -1.56 11.08
C VAL A 37 -13.27 -2.43 11.07
N MET A 38 -13.67 -2.94 12.23
CA MET A 38 -14.79 -3.88 12.33
C MET A 38 -16.11 -3.20 11.94
N LYS A 39 -16.32 -1.96 12.38
CA LYS A 39 -17.50 -1.16 12.02
C LYS A 39 -17.57 -0.90 10.51
N SER A 40 -16.44 -0.64 9.86
CA SER A 40 -16.39 -0.35 8.41
C SER A 40 -16.89 -1.51 7.54
N VAL A 41 -16.83 -2.75 8.06
CA VAL A 41 -17.31 -3.97 7.38
C VAL A 41 -18.57 -4.55 8.02
N GLY A 42 -19.27 -3.77 8.84
CA GLY A 42 -20.53 -4.19 9.48
C GLY A 42 -20.39 -5.28 10.55
N LEU A 43 -19.18 -5.46 11.11
CA LEU A 43 -18.89 -6.47 12.13
C LEU A 43 -18.79 -5.84 13.53
N THR A 44 -19.20 -6.59 14.55
CA THR A 44 -19.10 -6.11 15.94
C THR A 44 -17.66 -6.15 16.45
N PRO A 45 -17.16 -5.12 17.17
CA PRO A 45 -15.79 -5.10 17.69
C PRO A 45 -15.46 -6.29 18.60
N GLY A 46 -16.43 -6.78 19.39
CA GLY A 46 -16.25 -7.93 20.28
C GLY A 46 -15.94 -9.26 19.55
N GLY A 47 -16.17 -9.35 18.25
CA GLY A 47 -15.78 -10.49 17.43
C GLY A 47 -14.31 -10.50 17.01
N PHE A 48 -13.57 -9.40 17.21
CA PHE A 48 -12.20 -9.25 16.70
C PHE A 48 -11.23 -10.27 17.30
N TYR A 49 -11.18 -10.35 18.64
CA TYR A 49 -10.23 -11.23 19.34
C TYR A 49 -10.49 -12.73 19.15
N LYS A 50 -11.62 -13.10 18.53
CA LYS A 50 -11.88 -14.47 18.08
C LYS A 50 -11.23 -14.80 16.73
N ARG A 51 -10.82 -13.77 15.98
CA ARG A 51 -10.32 -13.86 14.58
C ARG A 51 -8.85 -13.47 14.48
N PHE A 52 -8.43 -12.49 15.28
CA PHE A 52 -7.07 -11.96 15.30
C PHE A 52 -6.54 -11.98 16.74
N PRO A 53 -5.28 -12.40 16.96
CA PRO A 53 -4.70 -12.46 18.29
C PRO A 53 -4.40 -11.05 18.86
N SER A 54 -4.16 -10.06 18.01
CA SER A 54 -3.89 -8.68 18.41
C SER A 54 -4.10 -7.70 17.24
N LYS A 55 -4.13 -6.39 17.54
CA LYS A 55 -4.08 -5.35 16.51
C LYS A 55 -2.77 -5.43 15.70
N ALA A 56 -1.65 -5.72 16.35
CA ALA A 56 -0.36 -5.86 15.67
C ALA A 56 -0.37 -7.00 14.63
N ALA A 57 -1.04 -8.12 14.92
CA ALA A 57 -1.22 -9.20 13.94
C ALA A 57 -2.09 -8.77 12.74
N LEU A 58 -3.15 -7.99 13.00
CA LEU A 58 -3.93 -7.40 11.90
C LEU A 58 -3.09 -6.44 11.05
N VAL A 59 -2.21 -5.65 11.66
CA VAL A 59 -1.31 -4.73 10.94
C VAL A 59 -0.34 -5.51 10.06
N ASP A 60 0.31 -6.54 10.58
CA ASP A 60 1.23 -7.38 9.79
C ASP A 60 0.54 -8.03 8.59
N GLU A 61 -0.67 -8.56 8.79
CA GLU A 61 -1.47 -9.11 7.69
C GLU A 61 -1.92 -8.07 6.67
N ALA A 62 -2.27 -6.86 7.13
CA ALA A 62 -2.66 -5.76 6.26
C ALA A 62 -1.47 -5.28 5.41
N VAL A 63 -0.27 -5.21 6.00
CA VAL A 63 0.97 -4.91 5.28
C VAL A 63 1.23 -5.97 4.21
N GLY A 64 1.16 -7.25 4.57
CA GLY A 64 1.35 -8.37 3.64
C GLY A 64 0.34 -8.37 2.49
N MET A 65 -0.94 -8.13 2.79
CA MET A 65 -2.00 -8.00 1.78
C MET A 65 -1.73 -6.83 0.84
N GLY A 66 -1.37 -5.64 1.38
CA GLY A 66 -1.10 -4.47 0.55
C GLY A 66 0.03 -4.69 -0.46
N PHE A 67 1.12 -5.35 -0.07
CA PHE A 67 2.19 -5.71 -1.01
C PHE A 67 1.77 -6.81 -1.98
N THR A 68 1.03 -7.82 -1.53
CA THR A 68 0.51 -8.88 -2.42
C THR A 68 -0.37 -8.27 -3.52
N ASP A 69 -1.24 -7.34 -3.16
CA ASP A 69 -2.14 -6.68 -4.11
C ASP A 69 -1.38 -5.81 -5.10
N MET A 70 -0.36 -5.09 -4.63
CA MET A 70 0.50 -4.28 -5.48
C MET A 70 1.32 -5.14 -6.45
N LEU A 71 1.94 -6.22 -5.97
CA LEU A 71 2.75 -7.10 -6.83
C LEU A 71 1.90 -7.81 -7.89
N ARG A 72 0.65 -8.15 -7.57
CA ARG A 72 -0.31 -8.66 -8.55
C ARG A 72 -0.64 -7.60 -9.61
N TYR A 73 -0.91 -6.36 -9.22
CA TYR A 73 -1.10 -5.26 -10.17
C TYR A 73 0.11 -5.05 -11.08
N LEU A 74 1.33 -5.09 -10.53
CA LEU A 74 2.56 -4.97 -11.32
C LEU A 74 2.75 -6.15 -12.29
N SER A 75 2.37 -7.37 -11.87
CA SER A 75 2.38 -8.55 -12.75
C SER A 75 1.39 -8.41 -13.90
N GLU A 76 0.15 -7.98 -13.62
CA GLU A 76 -0.89 -7.72 -14.63
C GLU A 76 -0.42 -6.64 -15.61
N LEU A 77 0.23 -5.58 -15.13
CA LEU A 77 0.79 -4.53 -15.98
C LEU A 77 1.87 -5.06 -16.93
N SER A 78 2.76 -5.94 -16.44
CA SER A 78 3.76 -6.62 -17.28
C SER A 78 3.15 -7.59 -18.29
N GLU A 79 1.99 -8.17 -18.02
CA GLU A 79 1.28 -9.05 -18.96
C GLU A 79 0.54 -8.26 -20.05
N ASP A 80 0.02 -7.08 -19.70
CA ASP A 80 -0.70 -6.20 -20.64
C ASP A 80 0.26 -5.45 -21.60
N THR A 81 1.54 -5.33 -21.24
CA THR A 81 2.56 -4.66 -22.06
C THR A 81 3.66 -5.64 -22.48
N ASP A 82 3.88 -5.82 -23.77
CA ASP A 82 4.98 -6.67 -24.29
C ASP A 82 6.40 -6.09 -24.04
N ASP A 83 6.53 -4.97 -23.32
CA ASP A 83 7.78 -4.26 -23.05
C ASP A 83 7.78 -3.70 -21.62
N HIS A 84 8.80 -4.07 -20.83
CA HIS A 84 8.97 -3.60 -19.45
C HIS A 84 9.14 -2.07 -19.36
N ALA A 85 9.77 -1.45 -20.37
CA ALA A 85 9.88 0.01 -20.40
C ALA A 85 8.50 0.68 -20.58
N ALA A 86 7.59 0.06 -21.34
CA ALA A 86 6.21 0.50 -21.47
C ALA A 86 5.41 0.27 -20.18
N ALA A 87 5.57 -0.89 -19.53
CA ALA A 87 5.01 -1.17 -18.20
C ALA A 87 5.42 -0.11 -17.19
N TRP A 88 6.71 0.26 -17.20
CA TRP A 88 7.27 1.30 -16.35
C TRP A 88 6.63 2.67 -16.61
N GLN A 89 6.48 3.11 -17.88
CA GLN A 89 5.78 4.36 -18.16
C GLN A 89 4.33 4.35 -17.65
N ALA A 90 3.61 3.26 -17.89
CA ALA A 90 2.22 3.13 -17.43
C ALA A 90 2.12 3.16 -15.89
N LEU A 91 3.11 2.58 -15.19
CA LEU A 91 3.22 2.71 -13.74
C LEU A 91 3.45 4.16 -13.33
N LEU A 92 4.38 4.88 -13.97
CA LEU A 92 4.65 6.29 -13.65
C LEU A 92 3.41 7.17 -13.82
N ASP A 93 2.69 7.02 -14.93
CA ASP A 93 1.47 7.76 -15.23
C ASP A 93 0.40 7.56 -14.14
N THR A 94 0.27 6.33 -13.65
CA THR A 94 -0.71 6.00 -12.60
C THR A 94 -0.21 6.42 -11.22
N TYR A 95 1.07 6.19 -10.93
CA TYR A 95 1.68 6.41 -9.61
C TYR A 95 1.87 7.89 -9.30
N LEU A 96 2.29 8.70 -10.26
CA LEU A 96 2.55 10.13 -10.07
C LEU A 96 1.37 10.97 -10.54
N SER A 97 0.16 10.53 -10.17
CA SER A 97 -1.10 11.16 -10.50
C SER A 97 -1.74 11.86 -9.29
N VAL A 98 -2.62 12.82 -9.56
CA VAL A 98 -3.47 13.45 -8.55
C VAL A 98 -4.38 12.41 -7.88
N GLN A 99 -4.85 11.42 -8.64
CA GLN A 99 -5.69 10.34 -8.17
C GLN A 99 -4.96 9.52 -7.09
N HIS A 100 -3.73 9.07 -7.35
CA HIS A 100 -2.95 8.35 -6.35
C HIS A 100 -2.54 9.24 -5.16
N ARG A 101 -2.26 10.53 -5.40
CA ARG A 101 -2.01 11.49 -4.31
C ARG A 101 -3.21 11.53 -3.35
N ASP A 102 -4.41 11.72 -3.89
CA ASP A 102 -5.62 11.96 -3.10
C ASP A 102 -6.27 10.68 -2.55
N ASP A 103 -5.91 9.51 -3.09
CA ASP A 103 -6.37 8.20 -2.61
C ASP A 103 -5.20 7.35 -2.06
N PRO A 104 -4.70 7.65 -0.84
CA PRO A 104 -3.70 6.82 -0.19
C PRO A 104 -4.23 5.43 0.20
N GLY A 105 -5.55 5.27 0.32
CA GLY A 105 -6.20 4.03 0.75
C GLY A 105 -6.08 2.91 -0.25
N GLU A 106 -6.12 3.24 -1.54
CA GLU A 106 -5.89 2.31 -2.65
C GLU A 106 -4.48 2.44 -3.26
N GLY A 107 -3.65 3.33 -2.70
CA GLY A 107 -2.32 3.64 -3.19
C GLY A 107 -1.20 2.69 -2.75
N CYS A 108 0.03 3.12 -3.01
CA CYS A 108 1.25 2.36 -2.77
C CYS A 108 1.40 1.92 -1.30
N PRO A 109 1.56 0.61 -1.02
CA PRO A 109 1.72 0.11 0.36
C PRO A 109 3.03 0.58 0.99
N ALA A 110 4.12 0.73 0.21
CA ALA A 110 5.37 1.28 0.71
C ALA A 110 5.19 2.70 1.24
N ALA A 111 4.52 3.58 0.48
CA ALA A 111 4.23 4.94 0.91
C ALA A 111 3.27 4.98 2.12
N GLY A 112 2.24 4.15 2.11
CA GLY A 112 1.20 4.16 3.15
C GLY A 112 1.66 3.63 4.51
N PHE A 113 2.58 2.66 4.55
CA PHE A 113 3.01 2.04 5.81
C PHE A 113 4.38 2.51 6.32
N ALA A 114 5.23 3.15 5.50
CA ALA A 114 6.60 3.52 5.87
C ALA A 114 6.69 4.22 7.24
N GLY A 115 5.88 5.25 7.45
CA GLY A 115 5.90 6.06 8.66
C GLY A 115 5.44 5.31 9.92
N ASP A 116 4.47 4.40 9.78
CA ASP A 116 3.99 3.59 10.90
C ASP A 116 5.03 2.53 11.29
N ILE A 117 5.62 1.87 10.31
CA ILE A 117 6.60 0.79 10.55
C ILE A 117 7.94 1.32 11.05
N ALA A 118 8.28 2.56 10.70
CA ALA A 118 9.40 3.26 11.30
C ALA A 118 9.22 3.48 12.82
N ARG A 119 7.96 3.64 13.29
CA ARG A 119 7.63 3.87 14.71
C ARG A 119 7.34 2.59 15.48
N ASP A 120 6.65 1.63 14.86
CA ASP A 120 6.34 0.32 15.42
C ASP A 120 6.91 -0.78 14.50
N PRO A 121 8.01 -1.44 14.90
CA PRO A 121 8.76 -2.33 14.02
C PRO A 121 8.19 -3.74 13.91
N ALA A 122 7.07 -4.07 14.58
CA ALA A 122 6.51 -5.41 14.57
C ALA A 122 6.34 -6.02 13.15
N PRO A 123 5.78 -5.32 12.14
CA PRO A 123 5.63 -5.83 10.77
C PRO A 123 6.85 -5.55 9.85
N ARG A 124 8.01 -5.16 10.41
CA ARG A 124 9.17 -4.70 9.61
C ARG A 124 9.66 -5.75 8.61
N GLN A 125 9.64 -7.03 8.97
CA GLN A 125 10.11 -8.08 8.09
C GLN A 125 9.22 -8.22 6.86
N THR A 126 7.90 -8.30 7.06
CA THR A 126 6.89 -8.33 5.99
C THR A 126 7.02 -7.12 5.07
N TYR A 127 7.17 -5.92 5.64
CA TYR A 127 7.38 -4.71 4.87
C TYR A 127 8.68 -4.71 4.07
N ALA A 128 9.79 -5.13 4.67
CA ALA A 128 11.09 -5.16 4.00
C ALA A 128 11.11 -6.14 2.81
N THR A 129 10.42 -7.28 2.92
CA THR A 129 10.23 -8.21 1.80
C THR A 129 9.46 -7.56 0.67
N GLY A 130 8.30 -6.97 0.96
CA GLY A 130 7.48 -6.33 -0.06
C GLY A 130 8.18 -5.15 -0.77
N VAL A 131 8.92 -4.32 -0.02
CA VAL A 131 9.75 -3.25 -0.61
C VAL A 131 10.79 -3.81 -1.57
N ARG A 132 11.45 -4.92 -1.21
CA ARG A 132 12.46 -5.55 -2.05
C ARG A 132 11.86 -6.13 -3.33
N GLU A 133 10.70 -6.78 -3.24
CA GLU A 133 10.01 -7.36 -4.38
C GLU A 133 9.51 -6.28 -5.34
N MET A 134 8.92 -5.20 -4.82
CA MET A 134 8.51 -4.06 -5.63
C MET A 134 9.71 -3.39 -6.32
N ALA A 135 10.80 -3.16 -5.59
CA ALA A 135 12.02 -2.59 -6.16
C ALA A 135 12.59 -3.48 -7.28
N ALA A 136 12.63 -4.80 -7.06
CA ALA A 136 13.14 -5.75 -8.04
C ALA A 136 12.28 -5.83 -9.31
N TRP A 137 10.98 -5.57 -9.22
CA TRP A 137 10.12 -5.43 -10.41
C TRP A 137 10.53 -4.20 -11.23
N ILE A 138 10.88 -3.07 -10.60
CA ILE A 138 11.28 -1.85 -11.31
C ILE A 138 12.60 -2.08 -12.06
N ALA A 139 13.66 -2.44 -11.32
CA ALA A 139 15.00 -2.65 -11.85
C ALA A 139 15.83 -3.49 -10.86
N PRO A 140 16.87 -4.21 -11.32
CA PRO A 140 17.71 -5.00 -10.43
C PRO A 140 18.52 -4.13 -9.46
N GLY A 141 18.78 -4.67 -8.27
CA GLY A 141 19.74 -4.09 -7.32
C GLY A 141 19.36 -2.69 -6.80
N ASP A 142 20.37 -1.84 -6.65
CA ASP A 142 20.22 -0.52 -6.04
C ASP A 142 19.42 0.46 -6.92
N ALA A 143 19.38 0.23 -8.24
CA ALA A 143 18.61 1.06 -9.16
C ALA A 143 17.10 0.98 -8.88
N GLY A 144 16.57 -0.23 -8.70
CA GLY A 144 15.16 -0.42 -8.32
C GLY A 144 14.82 0.14 -6.95
N LEU A 145 15.74 0.02 -5.99
CA LEU A 145 15.58 0.60 -4.65
C LEU A 145 15.56 2.14 -4.70
N ALA A 146 16.47 2.75 -5.46
CA ALA A 146 16.54 4.20 -5.64
C ALA A 146 15.30 4.74 -6.35
N ALA A 147 14.83 4.05 -7.39
CA ALA A 147 13.60 4.41 -8.11
C ALA A 147 12.37 4.31 -7.20
N LEU A 148 12.20 3.20 -6.47
CA LEU A 148 11.10 3.04 -5.52
C LEU A 148 11.12 4.14 -4.44
N ALA A 149 12.29 4.45 -3.88
CA ALA A 149 12.44 5.52 -2.89
C ALA A 149 12.07 6.90 -3.47
N THR A 150 12.43 7.15 -4.73
CA THR A 150 12.11 8.37 -5.46
C THR A 150 10.60 8.52 -5.66
N LEU A 151 9.92 7.47 -6.14
CA LEU A 151 8.48 7.44 -6.31
C LEU A 151 7.74 7.67 -4.99
N VAL A 152 8.11 6.89 -3.95
CA VAL A 152 7.50 6.99 -2.61
C VAL A 152 7.71 8.38 -2.03
N GLY A 153 8.91 8.96 -2.16
CA GLY A 153 9.20 10.32 -1.71
C GLY A 153 8.37 11.35 -2.46
N GLY A 154 8.28 11.23 -3.79
CA GLY A 154 7.50 12.12 -4.64
C GLY A 154 6.03 12.17 -4.24
N VAL A 155 5.36 11.02 -4.12
CA VAL A 155 3.94 10.98 -3.76
C VAL A 155 3.69 11.46 -2.32
N LEU A 156 4.59 11.16 -1.37
CA LEU A 156 4.45 11.64 0.01
C LEU A 156 4.60 13.15 0.12
N LEU A 157 5.56 13.75 -0.57
CA LEU A 157 5.74 15.21 -0.61
C LEU A 157 4.57 15.90 -1.33
N ALA A 158 4.07 15.30 -2.43
CA ALA A 158 2.88 15.79 -3.12
C ALA A 158 1.63 15.77 -2.22
N ARG A 159 1.44 14.69 -1.44
CA ARG A 159 0.35 14.59 -0.43
C ARG A 159 0.48 15.65 0.65
N ALA A 160 1.68 15.83 1.20
CA ALA A 160 1.93 16.79 2.27
C ALA A 160 1.72 18.26 1.85
N THR A 161 1.75 18.53 0.53
CA THR A 161 1.60 19.86 -0.06
C THR A 161 0.30 20.02 -0.86
N ALA A 162 -0.62 19.06 -0.77
CA ALA A 162 -1.90 19.07 -1.49
C ALA A 162 -2.66 20.39 -1.27
N GLY A 163 -3.29 20.89 -2.34
CA GLY A 163 -3.96 22.20 -2.36
C GLY A 163 -3.05 23.39 -2.69
N SER A 164 -1.76 23.15 -2.95
CA SER A 164 -0.82 24.17 -3.43
C SER A 164 -0.19 23.78 -4.78
N PRO A 165 0.29 24.75 -5.58
CA PRO A 165 0.92 24.45 -6.88
C PRO A 165 2.10 23.48 -6.80
N VAL A 166 2.88 23.54 -5.72
CA VAL A 166 4.07 22.69 -5.56
C VAL A 166 3.72 21.19 -5.51
N SER A 167 2.51 20.83 -5.09
CA SER A 167 2.05 19.43 -5.08
C SER A 167 2.10 18.79 -6.46
N GLU A 168 1.54 19.47 -7.47
CA GLU A 168 1.52 18.99 -8.85
C GLU A 168 2.86 19.23 -9.57
N GLU A 169 3.62 20.24 -9.16
CA GLU A 169 5.00 20.42 -9.61
C GLU A 169 5.89 19.25 -9.18
N ILE A 170 5.75 18.75 -7.93
CA ILE A 170 6.48 17.58 -7.45
C ILE A 170 6.12 16.34 -8.27
N LEU A 171 4.83 16.08 -8.48
CA LEU A 171 4.38 14.91 -9.26
C LEU A 171 5.01 14.92 -10.67
N ARG A 172 4.93 16.05 -11.38
CA ARG A 172 5.53 16.21 -12.71
C ARG A 172 7.04 16.08 -12.68
N ALA A 173 7.73 16.79 -11.78
CA ALA A 173 9.18 16.78 -11.70
C ALA A 173 9.75 15.38 -11.40
N VAL A 174 9.08 14.62 -10.51
CA VAL A 174 9.48 13.25 -10.20
C VAL A 174 9.19 12.32 -11.37
N SER A 175 8.08 12.54 -12.10
CA SER A 175 7.74 11.75 -13.28
C SER A 175 8.78 11.93 -14.37
N ASP A 176 9.10 13.18 -14.72
CA ASP A 176 10.10 13.52 -15.74
C ASP A 176 11.48 12.95 -15.39
N ALA A 177 11.87 13.01 -14.11
CA ALA A 177 13.15 12.49 -13.64
C ALA A 177 13.20 10.95 -13.64
N ALA A 178 12.06 10.28 -13.42
CA ALA A 178 11.94 8.83 -13.36
C ALA A 178 11.58 8.18 -14.70
N SER A 179 11.19 8.96 -15.73
CA SER A 179 10.79 8.46 -17.05
C SER A 179 11.83 7.52 -17.67
N PRO A 180 13.15 7.78 -17.65
CA PRO A 180 14.11 6.76 -18.06
C PRO A 180 14.00 5.54 -17.13
N LEU A 181 13.76 4.35 -17.70
CA LEU A 181 13.83 3.11 -16.92
C LEU A 181 15.23 3.01 -16.29
N PRO A 182 15.34 2.78 -14.97
CA PRO A 182 16.63 2.60 -14.31
C PRO A 182 17.36 1.36 -14.84
N GLU A 183 18.67 1.46 -15.05
CA GLU A 183 19.55 0.35 -15.48
C GLU A 183 20.12 -0.46 -14.31
#